data_AF-A0A7L7VXY7-F1
#
_entry.id   AF-A0A7L7VXY7-F1
#
_cell.length_a   1.000
_cell.length_b   1.000
_cell.length_c   1.000
_cell.angle_alpha   90.00
_cell.angle_beta   90.00
_cell.angle_gamma   90.00
#
_symmetry.space_group_name_H-M   'P 1'
#
loop_
_entity.id
_entity.type
_entity.pdbx_description
1 polymer ?
#
loop_
_entity_poly.entity_id
_entity_poly.type
_entity_poly.pdbx_seq_one_letter_code
_entity_poly.pdbx_strand_id
1 'polypeptide(L)'
;MCVDVESSPSNWIRLYQEGMTGAEIVQACRDTDPLQILGTLARAKNSDPDLESRHRYSLGRKARERRQQVALDDSFSPPWRRRLNELKEYVRNNGRMPRQVGGDATETSLGRWLHAQRAKVSKGSLTARQRAALDAVGVWDSDRRENREMARFPERLRALAAFRARHRRWPTYMNRTDPEEQSLGTWLYTLRQAAREERLPERVRLVLDEHLPGWLP
;
A
#
# COMPACT_ATOMS: atom_id res chain seq x y z
N MET A 1 -2.68 8.95 -10.66
CA MET A 1 -2.62 10.00 -9.64
C MET A 1 -2.50 11.31 -10.38
N CYS A 2 -3.57 12.11 -10.40
CA CYS A 2 -3.45 13.52 -10.75
C CYS A 2 -2.77 14.17 -9.55
N VAL A 3 -1.49 14.45 -9.69
CA VAL A 3 -0.77 15.29 -8.74
C VAL A 3 -1.29 16.70 -9.03
N ASP A 4 -1.83 17.40 -8.04
CA ASP A 4 -1.97 18.84 -8.12
C ASP A 4 -0.53 19.40 -8.18
N VAL A 5 -0.01 19.51 -9.39
CA VAL A 5 1.32 20.02 -9.65
C VAL A 5 1.22 21.53 -9.48
N GLU A 6 1.72 22.03 -8.35
CA GLU A 6 1.79 23.46 -8.08
C GLU A 6 2.46 24.18 -9.27
N SER A 7 1.71 25.02 -9.98
CA SER A 7 2.18 25.73 -11.19
C SER A 7 3.14 26.85 -10.82
N SER A 8 4.37 26.47 -10.49
CA SER A 8 5.45 27.37 -10.13
C SER A 8 6.66 27.18 -11.06
N PRO A 9 7.36 28.26 -11.46
CA PRO A 9 8.59 28.22 -12.24
C PRO A 9 9.63 27.23 -11.70
N SER A 10 9.82 27.19 -10.38
CA SER A 10 10.76 26.27 -9.72
C SER A 10 10.34 24.81 -9.85
N ASN A 11 9.03 24.55 -9.84
CA ASN A 11 8.49 23.19 -9.98
C ASN A 11 8.67 22.67 -11.41
N TRP A 12 8.46 23.50 -12.43
CA TRP A 12 8.68 23.10 -13.83
C TRP A 12 10.14 22.73 -14.10
N ILE A 13 11.09 23.52 -13.56
CA ILE A 13 12.53 23.23 -13.68
C ILE A 13 12.87 21.91 -12.98
N ARG A 14 12.29 21.65 -11.80
CA ARG A 14 12.46 20.38 -11.08
C ARG A 14 11.91 19.19 -11.86
N LEU A 15 10.69 19.28 -12.38
CA LEU A 15 10.08 18.22 -13.20
C LEU A 15 10.92 17.92 -14.46
N TYR A 16 11.49 18.98 -15.05
CA TYR A 16 12.42 18.85 -16.15
C TYR A 16 13.69 18.11 -15.73
N GLN A 17 14.33 18.48 -14.61
CA GLN A 17 15.50 17.77 -14.06
C GLN A 17 15.23 16.29 -13.76
N GLU A 18 14.02 15.98 -13.29
CA GLU A 18 13.58 14.61 -13.02
C GLU A 18 13.29 13.82 -14.32
N GLY A 19 13.41 14.43 -15.49
CA GLY A 19 13.34 13.77 -16.80
C GLY A 19 11.96 13.80 -17.45
N MET A 20 11.12 14.80 -17.13
CA MET A 20 9.95 15.15 -17.96
C MET A 20 10.37 16.11 -19.07
N THR A 21 9.87 15.90 -20.28
CA THR A 21 10.06 16.82 -21.40
C THR A 21 9.18 18.07 -21.23
N GLY A 22 9.54 19.17 -21.89
CA GLY A 22 8.72 20.39 -21.88
C GLY A 22 7.27 20.14 -22.33
N ALA A 23 7.08 19.26 -23.32
CA ALA A 23 5.75 18.86 -23.78
C ALA A 23 4.96 18.07 -22.73
N GLU A 24 5.60 17.16 -21.99
CA GLU A 24 4.97 16.40 -20.90
C GLU A 24 4.57 17.32 -19.73
N ILE A 25 5.41 18.33 -19.41
CA ILE A 25 5.13 19.30 -18.35
C ILE A 25 3.93 20.18 -18.74
N VAL A 26 3.88 20.65 -20.00
CA VAL A 26 2.74 21.40 -20.54
C VAL A 26 1.45 20.57 -20.48
N GLN A 27 1.51 19.29 -20.85
CA GLN A 27 0.35 18.41 -20.81
C GLN A 27 -0.15 18.13 -19.38
N ALA A 28 0.77 18.14 -18.40
CA ALA A 28 0.46 17.98 -16.99
C ALA A 28 -0.12 19.27 -16.36
N CYS A 29 0.35 20.45 -16.78
CA CYS A 29 -0.05 21.76 -16.24
C CYS A 29 -1.07 22.44 -17.17
N ARG A 30 -2.29 21.91 -17.25
CA ARG A 30 -3.33 22.36 -18.21
C ARG A 30 -3.79 23.80 -18.00
N ASP A 31 -3.64 24.34 -16.79
CA ASP A 31 -4.13 25.67 -16.40
C ASP A 31 -3.07 26.78 -16.57
N THR A 32 -1.92 26.49 -17.17
CA THR A 32 -0.82 27.43 -17.34
C THR A 32 -0.44 27.59 -18.81
N ASP A 33 -0.15 28.83 -19.21
CA ASP A 33 0.29 29.14 -20.57
C ASP A 33 1.56 28.33 -20.93
N PRO A 34 1.52 27.51 -22.00
CA PRO A 34 2.68 26.76 -22.48
C PRO A 34 3.92 27.63 -22.73
N LEU A 35 3.75 28.88 -23.17
CA LEU A 35 4.87 29.78 -23.43
C LEU A 35 5.60 30.21 -22.15
N GLN A 36 4.87 30.34 -21.03
CA GLN A 36 5.47 30.63 -19.72
C GLN A 36 6.33 29.46 -19.24
N ILE A 37 5.84 28.23 -19.41
CA ILE A 37 6.57 27.00 -19.04
C ILE A 37 7.83 26.88 -19.88
N LEU A 38 7.69 26.94 -21.21
CA LEU A 38 8.82 26.80 -22.13
C LEU A 38 9.84 27.93 -21.98
N GLY A 39 9.38 29.17 -21.80
CA GLY A 39 10.25 30.33 -21.57
C GLY A 39 10.99 30.29 -20.24
N THR A 40 10.40 29.69 -19.20
CA THR A 40 11.08 29.45 -17.91
C THR A 40 12.15 28.39 -18.05
N LEU A 41 11.86 27.28 -18.74
CA LEU A 41 12.84 26.24 -19.01
C LEU A 41 13.99 26.75 -19.87
N ALA A 42 13.72 27.58 -20.88
CA ALA A 42 14.75 28.19 -21.71
C ALA A 42 15.69 29.10 -20.89
N ARG A 43 15.14 29.95 -20.00
CA ARG A 43 15.93 30.77 -19.09
C ARG A 43 16.76 29.94 -18.12
N ALA A 44 16.20 28.85 -17.59
CA ALA A 44 16.90 27.94 -16.70
C ALA A 44 18.06 27.23 -17.40
N LYS A 45 17.87 26.76 -18.64
CA LYS A 45 18.93 26.16 -19.47
C LYS A 45 20.07 27.13 -19.77
N ASN A 46 19.74 28.39 -20.04
CA ASN A 46 20.75 29.43 -20.29
C ASN A 46 21.53 29.79 -19.00
N SER A 47 20.91 29.66 -17.83
CA SER A 47 21.52 30.01 -16.54
C SER A 47 22.34 28.86 -15.93
N ASP A 48 21.95 27.61 -16.17
CA ASP A 48 22.62 26.40 -15.69
C ASP A 48 22.84 25.41 -16.87
N PRO A 49 24.03 25.41 -17.49
CA PRO A 49 24.35 24.49 -18.58
C PRO A 49 24.33 22.99 -18.17
N ASP A 50 24.49 22.68 -16.88
CA ASP A 50 24.45 21.30 -16.37
C ASP A 50 23.00 20.77 -16.27
N LEU A 51 22.01 21.66 -16.36
CA LEU A 51 20.58 21.31 -16.34
C LEU A 51 20.23 20.28 -17.42
N GLU A 52 20.76 20.45 -18.63
CA GLU A 52 20.53 19.54 -19.76
C GLU A 52 21.20 18.18 -19.52
N SER A 53 22.41 18.18 -18.95
CA SER A 53 23.14 16.95 -18.59
C SER A 53 22.37 16.14 -17.54
N ARG A 54 21.85 16.80 -16.50
CA ARG A 54 20.99 16.20 -15.46
C ARG A 54 19.70 15.64 -16.04
N HIS A 55 19.01 16.42 -16.88
CA HIS A 55 17.80 15.98 -17.58
C HIS A 55 18.07 14.74 -18.43
N ARG A 56 19.16 14.74 -19.22
CA ARG A 56 19.55 13.62 -20.09
C ARG A 56 19.89 12.36 -19.29
N TYR A 57 20.57 12.51 -18.16
CA TYR A 57 20.83 11.41 -17.23
C TYR A 57 19.52 10.82 -16.69
N SER A 58 18.60 11.67 -16.20
CA SER A 58 17.28 11.26 -15.71
C SER A 58 16.43 10.57 -16.79
N LEU A 59 16.44 11.07 -18.03
CA LEU A 59 15.80 10.42 -19.17
C LEU A 59 16.39 9.03 -19.45
N GLY A 60 17.72 8.91 -19.44
CA GLY A 60 18.42 7.64 -19.63
C GLY A 60 18.06 6.62 -18.54
N ARG A 61 18.01 7.05 -17.28
CA ARG A 61 17.56 6.24 -16.15
C ARG A 61 16.11 5.78 -16.32
N LYS A 62 15.18 6.71 -16.55
CA LYS A 62 13.75 6.39 -16.78
C LYS A 62 13.53 5.49 -17.99
N ALA A 63 14.33 5.63 -19.05
CA ALA A 63 14.25 4.74 -20.22
C ALA A 63 14.73 3.32 -19.90
N ARG A 64 15.79 3.17 -19.08
CA ARG A 64 16.24 1.87 -18.58
C ARG A 64 15.21 1.23 -17.66
N GLU A 65 14.65 1.99 -16.72
CA GLU A 65 13.57 1.55 -15.83
C GLU A 65 12.36 1.09 -16.64
N ARG A 66 11.92 1.86 -17.65
CA ARG A 66 10.83 1.48 -18.57
C ARG A 66 11.16 0.21 -19.35
N ARG A 67 12.36 0.08 -19.91
CA ARG A 67 12.79 -1.14 -20.63
C ARG A 67 12.84 -2.35 -19.70
N GLN A 68 13.32 -2.18 -18.47
CA GLN A 68 13.35 -3.23 -17.46
C GLN A 68 11.94 -3.63 -17.05
N GLN A 69 11.03 -2.68 -16.88
CA GLN A 69 9.62 -2.94 -16.60
C GLN A 69 8.93 -3.69 -17.76
N VAL A 70 9.20 -3.32 -19.01
CA VAL A 70 8.67 -4.02 -20.20
C VAL A 70 9.25 -5.44 -20.30
N ALA A 71 10.56 -5.61 -20.08
CA ALA A 71 11.19 -6.94 -20.07
C ALA A 71 10.70 -7.84 -18.92
N LEU A 72 10.34 -7.24 -17.78
CA LEU A 72 9.66 -7.94 -16.70
C LEU A 72 8.26 -8.41 -17.14
N ASP A 73 7.52 -7.55 -17.83
CA ASP A 73 6.16 -7.84 -18.32
C ASP A 73 6.13 -8.91 -19.44
N ASP A 74 7.15 -8.97 -20.31
CA ASP A 74 7.26 -9.97 -21.40
C ASP A 74 7.70 -11.38 -20.91
N SER A 75 8.25 -11.46 -19.70
CA SER A 75 8.70 -12.72 -19.08
C SER A 75 7.55 -13.56 -18.49
N PHE A 76 6.33 -13.04 -18.45
CA PHE A 76 5.20 -13.72 -17.84
C PHE A 76 4.43 -14.57 -18.85
N SER A 77 3.82 -15.66 -18.39
CA SER A 77 2.88 -16.39 -19.24
C SER A 77 1.71 -15.47 -19.64
N PRO A 78 1.19 -15.57 -20.89
CA PRO A 78 0.09 -14.72 -21.34
C PRO A 78 -1.14 -14.71 -20.39
N PRO A 79 -1.54 -15.84 -19.76
CA PRO A 79 -2.61 -15.83 -18.77
C PRO A 79 -2.28 -15.01 -17.52
N TRP A 80 -1.05 -15.06 -17.03
CA TRP A 80 -0.64 -14.33 -15.83
C TRP A 80 -0.59 -12.82 -16.10
N ARG A 81 -0.04 -12.42 -17.25
CA ARG A 81 0.03 -11.01 -17.67
C ARG A 81 -1.36 -10.38 -17.80
N ARG A 82 -2.30 -11.08 -18.42
CA ARG A 82 -3.69 -10.63 -18.53
C ARG A 82 -4.33 -10.39 -17.17
N ARG A 83 -4.18 -11.34 -16.22
CA ARG A 83 -4.71 -11.18 -14.86
C ARG A 83 -4.06 -10.03 -14.10
N LEU A 84 -2.76 -9.80 -14.28
CA LEU A 84 -2.09 -8.65 -13.69
C LEU A 84 -2.63 -7.33 -14.25
N ASN A 85 -2.91 -7.25 -15.55
CA ASN A 85 -3.48 -6.04 -16.16
C ASN A 85 -4.91 -5.78 -15.67
N GLU A 86 -5.76 -6.81 -15.62
CA GLU A 86 -7.11 -6.71 -15.03
C GLU A 86 -7.05 -6.21 -13.57
N LEU A 87 -6.08 -6.69 -12.79
CA LEU A 87 -5.87 -6.22 -11.43
C LEU A 87 -5.44 -4.75 -11.38
N LYS A 88 -4.47 -4.34 -12.21
CA LYS A 88 -4.01 -2.95 -12.29
C LYS A 88 -5.15 -2.00 -12.62
N GLU A 89 -6.00 -2.36 -13.58
CA GLU A 89 -7.20 -1.60 -13.95
C GLU A 89 -8.21 -1.55 -12.81
N TYR A 90 -8.49 -2.68 -12.17
CA TYR A 90 -9.41 -2.74 -11.05
C TYR A 90 -8.99 -1.82 -9.90
N VAL A 91 -7.72 -1.89 -9.49
CA VAL A 91 -7.17 -1.06 -8.41
C VAL A 91 -7.17 0.41 -8.80
N ARG A 92 -6.85 0.74 -10.06
CA ARG A 92 -6.93 2.13 -10.56
C ARG A 92 -8.33 2.70 -10.47
N ASN A 93 -9.35 1.92 -10.83
CA ASN A 93 -10.73 2.39 -10.90
C ASN A 93 -11.41 2.41 -9.52
N ASN A 94 -11.07 1.47 -8.63
CA ASN A 94 -11.75 1.30 -7.35
C ASN A 94 -10.93 1.83 -6.15
N GLY A 95 -9.65 2.12 -6.34
CA GLY A 95 -8.73 2.54 -5.27
C GLY A 95 -8.47 1.47 -4.21
N ARG A 96 -8.90 0.22 -4.43
CA ARG A 96 -8.80 -0.88 -3.47
C ARG A 96 -8.51 -2.21 -4.13
N MET A 97 -7.97 -3.15 -3.36
CA MET A 97 -7.76 -4.53 -3.80
C MET A 97 -9.09 -5.30 -3.94
N PRO A 98 -9.21 -6.22 -4.90
CA PRO A 98 -10.41 -7.01 -5.12
C PRO A 98 -10.68 -8.00 -3.97
N ARG A 99 -11.95 -8.14 -3.59
CA ARG A 99 -12.43 -9.09 -2.60
C ARG A 99 -12.66 -10.45 -3.25
N GLN A 100 -12.51 -11.52 -2.46
CA GLN A 100 -12.80 -12.89 -2.92
C GLN A 100 -14.28 -13.25 -2.76
N VAL A 101 -15.02 -12.48 -1.97
CA VAL A 101 -16.43 -12.73 -1.63
C VAL A 101 -17.13 -11.37 -1.51
N GLY A 102 -18.38 -11.30 -1.98
CA GLY A 102 -19.24 -10.12 -1.82
C GLY A 102 -18.97 -8.98 -2.81
N GLY A 103 -18.24 -9.25 -3.89
CA GLY A 103 -18.10 -8.35 -5.04
C GLY A 103 -18.76 -8.94 -6.29
N ASP A 104 -18.67 -8.23 -7.42
CA ASP A 104 -19.10 -8.75 -8.72
C ASP A 104 -18.27 -9.98 -9.15
N ALA A 105 -18.67 -10.62 -10.24
CA ALA A 105 -18.00 -11.82 -10.75
C ALA A 105 -16.52 -11.58 -11.09
N THR A 106 -16.20 -10.39 -11.61
CA THR A 106 -14.85 -9.98 -12.02
C THR A 106 -13.96 -9.76 -10.81
N GLU A 107 -14.41 -8.98 -9.83
CA GLU A 107 -13.78 -8.74 -8.55
C GLU A 107 -13.52 -10.07 -7.83
N THR A 108 -14.53 -10.93 -7.74
CA THR A 108 -14.41 -12.22 -7.09
C THR A 108 -13.38 -13.12 -7.78
N SER A 109 -13.33 -13.11 -9.12
CA SER A 109 -12.33 -13.83 -9.91
C SER A 109 -10.91 -13.35 -9.61
N LEU A 110 -10.69 -12.03 -9.60
CA LEU A 110 -9.40 -11.42 -9.28
C LEU A 110 -9.00 -11.65 -7.83
N GLY A 111 -9.95 -11.60 -6.89
CA GLY A 111 -9.73 -11.89 -5.48
C GLY A 111 -9.30 -13.34 -5.24
N ARG A 112 -9.85 -14.31 -5.98
CA ARG A 112 -9.41 -15.71 -5.96
C ARG A 112 -8.02 -15.88 -6.57
N TRP A 113 -7.74 -15.17 -7.67
CA TRP A 113 -6.41 -15.19 -8.30
C TRP A 113 -5.32 -14.64 -7.37
N LEU A 114 -5.58 -13.54 -6.66
CA LEU A 114 -4.67 -12.99 -5.64
C LEU A 114 -4.45 -13.97 -4.48
N HIS A 115 -5.51 -14.64 -4.02
CA HIS A 115 -5.38 -15.69 -3.00
C HIS A 115 -4.44 -16.81 -3.46
N ALA A 116 -4.54 -17.24 -4.73
CA ALA A 116 -3.61 -18.22 -5.29
C ALA A 116 -2.16 -17.71 -5.33
N GLN A 117 -1.92 -16.42 -5.61
CA GLN A 117 -0.56 -15.86 -5.56
C GLN A 117 0.02 -15.85 -4.14
N ARG A 118 -0.80 -15.51 -3.13
CA ARG A 118 -0.38 -15.57 -1.72
C ARG A 118 -0.03 -16.99 -1.28
N ALA A 119 -0.81 -17.97 -1.71
CA ALA A 119 -0.50 -19.38 -1.46
C ALA A 119 0.81 -19.82 -2.15
N LYS A 120 1.18 -19.23 -3.29
CA LYS A 120 2.49 -19.48 -3.91
C LYS A 120 3.64 -18.84 -3.13
N VAL A 121 3.41 -17.67 -2.54
CA VAL A 121 4.38 -17.02 -1.63
C VAL A 121 4.67 -17.92 -0.43
N SER A 122 3.63 -18.39 0.26
CA SER A 122 3.82 -19.25 1.43
C SER A 122 4.51 -20.57 1.09
N LYS A 123 4.37 -21.04 -0.16
CA LYS A 123 5.04 -22.23 -0.69
C LYS A 123 6.41 -21.94 -1.32
N GLY A 124 6.88 -20.70 -1.32
CA GLY A 124 8.16 -20.31 -1.95
C GLY A 124 8.22 -20.47 -3.47
N SER A 125 7.08 -20.66 -4.15
CA SER A 125 7.00 -20.94 -5.59
C SER A 125 6.63 -19.72 -6.44
N LEU A 126 6.40 -18.57 -5.81
CA LEU A 126 6.22 -17.31 -6.54
C LEU A 126 7.58 -16.73 -6.93
N THR A 127 7.79 -16.48 -8.21
CA THR A 127 9.08 -15.94 -8.67
C THR A 127 9.28 -14.51 -8.19
N ALA A 128 10.53 -14.10 -7.98
CA ALA A 128 10.87 -12.72 -7.58
C ALA A 128 10.28 -11.67 -8.55
N ARG A 129 10.24 -11.99 -9.85
CA ARG A 129 9.63 -11.14 -10.88
C ARG A 129 8.12 -10.99 -10.71
N GLN A 130 7.40 -12.09 -10.45
CA GLN A 130 5.96 -12.07 -10.21
C GLN A 130 5.62 -11.28 -8.94
N ARG A 131 6.43 -11.42 -7.89
CA ARG A 131 6.31 -10.63 -6.66
C ARG A 131 6.48 -9.14 -6.93
N ALA A 132 7.59 -8.74 -7.55
CA ALA A 132 7.86 -7.33 -7.84
C ALA A 132 6.76 -6.68 -8.70
N ALA A 133 6.22 -7.41 -9.68
CA ALA A 133 5.12 -6.93 -10.50
C ALA A 133 3.78 -6.78 -9.74
N LEU A 134 3.53 -7.59 -8.71
CA LEU A 134 2.39 -7.43 -7.82
C LEU A 134 2.60 -6.30 -6.81
N ASP A 135 3.81 -6.15 -6.27
CA ASP A 135 4.18 -5.07 -5.35
C ASP A 135 3.99 -3.69 -6.00
N ALA A 136 4.28 -3.58 -7.30
CA ALA A 136 4.03 -2.37 -8.09
C ALA A 136 2.54 -2.00 -8.22
N VAL A 137 1.62 -2.92 -7.98
CA VAL A 137 0.17 -2.63 -7.97
C VAL A 137 -0.30 -2.10 -6.61
N GLY A 138 0.43 -2.40 -5.54
CA GLY A 138 0.14 -2.00 -4.17
C GLY A 138 0.23 -3.16 -3.18
N VAL A 139 -0.27 -2.95 -1.96
CA VAL A 139 -0.22 -3.95 -0.89
C VAL A 139 -1.19 -5.09 -1.18
N TRP A 140 -0.69 -6.15 -1.82
CA TRP A 140 -1.47 -7.30 -2.26
C TRP A 140 -1.28 -8.52 -1.36
N ASP A 141 -0.20 -8.57 -0.59
CA ASP A 141 0.23 -9.70 0.24
C ASP A 141 -0.20 -9.60 1.70
N SER A 142 -0.73 -8.44 2.14
CA SER A 142 -1.28 -8.27 3.49
C SER A 142 -2.26 -9.40 3.78
N ASP A 143 -1.90 -10.23 4.75
CA ASP A 143 -2.73 -11.36 5.13
C ASP A 143 -4.09 -10.81 5.56
N ARG A 144 -5.16 -11.27 4.92
CA ARG A 144 -6.51 -10.77 5.22
C ARG A 144 -6.87 -10.95 6.69
N ARG A 145 -6.21 -11.90 7.36
CA ARG A 145 -6.34 -12.14 8.79
C ARG A 145 -5.68 -11.02 9.60
N GLU A 146 -4.42 -10.71 9.35
CA GLU A 146 -3.70 -9.62 10.04
C GLU A 146 -4.40 -8.27 9.79
N ASN A 147 -4.88 -8.02 8.56
CA ASN A 147 -5.61 -6.79 8.22
C ASN A 147 -7.00 -6.70 8.88
N ARG A 148 -7.75 -7.82 9.00
CA ARG A 148 -9.04 -7.84 9.73
C ARG A 148 -8.86 -7.71 11.24
N GLU A 149 -7.85 -8.37 11.79
CA GLU A 149 -7.54 -8.31 13.22
C GLU A 149 -7.03 -6.92 13.60
N MET A 150 -6.19 -6.29 12.76
CA MET A 150 -5.73 -4.90 12.92
C MET A 150 -6.85 -3.88 12.71
N ALA A 151 -7.77 -4.09 11.76
CA ALA A 151 -8.90 -3.18 11.56
C ALA A 151 -9.87 -3.17 12.76
N ARG A 152 -10.03 -4.32 13.44
CA ARG A 152 -10.86 -4.45 14.65
C ARG A 152 -10.11 -4.12 15.93
N PHE A 153 -8.80 -3.92 15.85
CA PHE A 153 -7.94 -3.65 17.00
C PHE A 153 -8.38 -2.40 17.78
N PRO A 154 -8.64 -1.23 17.14
CA PRO A 154 -9.05 -0.04 17.89
C PRO A 154 -10.40 -0.20 18.60
N GLU A 155 -11.36 -0.86 17.95
CA GLU A 155 -12.69 -1.10 18.53
C GLU A 155 -12.62 -2.03 19.74
N ARG A 156 -11.88 -3.14 19.62
CA ARG A 156 -11.67 -4.09 20.72
C ARG A 156 -10.87 -3.50 21.87
N LEU A 157 -9.87 -2.67 21.56
CA LEU A 157 -9.09 -1.94 22.56
C LEU A 157 -10.00 -1.04 23.40
N ARG A 158 -10.87 -0.25 22.73
CA ARG A 158 -11.87 0.60 23.40
C ARG A 158 -12.85 -0.22 24.24
N ALA A 159 -13.37 -1.31 23.69
CA ALA A 159 -14.30 -2.18 24.41
C ALA A 159 -13.66 -2.81 25.65
N LEU A 160 -12.41 -3.26 25.54
CA LEU A 160 -11.65 -3.83 26.65
C LEU A 160 -11.33 -2.78 27.73
N ALA A 161 -10.95 -1.57 27.33
CA ALA A 161 -10.73 -0.45 28.25
C ALA A 161 -12.02 -0.05 28.98
N ALA A 162 -13.14 0.04 28.26
CA ALA A 162 -14.45 0.33 28.84
C ALA A 162 -14.90 -0.75 29.84
N PHE A 163 -14.69 -2.03 29.50
CA PHE A 163 -14.99 -3.14 30.41
C PHE A 163 -14.15 -3.04 31.70
N ARG A 164 -12.84 -2.77 31.57
CA ARG A 164 -11.93 -2.61 32.71
C ARG A 164 -12.35 -1.42 33.59
N ALA A 165 -12.72 -0.30 32.99
CA ALA A 165 -13.20 0.88 33.72
C ALA A 165 -14.49 0.60 34.51
N ARG A 166 -15.44 -0.13 33.90
CA ARG A 166 -16.74 -0.45 34.51
C ARG A 166 -16.65 -1.51 35.61
N HIS A 167 -15.93 -2.59 35.36
CA HIS A 167 -15.94 -3.77 36.23
C HIS A 167 -14.71 -3.90 37.13
N ARG A 168 -13.67 -3.06 36.93
CA ARG A 168 -12.38 -3.10 37.64
C ARG A 168 -11.70 -4.48 37.66
N ARG A 169 -12.05 -5.36 36.72
CA ARG A 169 -11.46 -6.69 36.47
C ARG A 169 -11.20 -6.88 34.97
N TRP A 170 -10.41 -7.89 34.63
CA TRP A 170 -10.23 -8.30 33.23
C TRP A 170 -11.39 -9.22 32.81
N PRO A 171 -11.85 -9.15 31.54
CA PRO A 171 -12.86 -10.07 31.03
C PRO A 171 -12.30 -11.50 30.96
N THR A 172 -13.16 -12.49 31.18
CA THR A 172 -12.79 -13.90 31.11
C THR A 172 -13.49 -14.59 29.93
N TYR A 173 -12.74 -15.42 29.20
CA TYR A 173 -13.31 -16.24 28.13
C TYR A 173 -14.22 -17.38 28.64
N MET A 174 -14.21 -17.61 29.96
CA MET A 174 -15.02 -18.64 30.60
C MET A 174 -16.46 -18.20 30.88
N ASN A 175 -16.74 -16.89 30.88
CA ASN A 175 -18.11 -16.41 31.06
C ASN A 175 -18.89 -16.57 29.76
N ARG A 176 -19.73 -17.62 29.69
CA ARG A 176 -20.56 -17.93 28.51
C ARG A 176 -21.92 -17.22 28.51
N THR A 177 -22.26 -16.52 29.60
CA THR A 177 -23.53 -15.82 29.76
C THR A 177 -23.53 -14.45 29.08
N ASP A 178 -22.35 -13.84 28.94
CA ASP A 178 -22.15 -12.58 28.24
C ASP A 178 -21.25 -12.79 27.00
N PRO A 179 -21.82 -12.81 25.79
CA PRO A 179 -21.06 -12.98 24.55
C PRO A 179 -19.98 -11.91 24.32
N GLU A 180 -20.19 -10.68 24.80
CA GLU A 180 -19.20 -9.60 24.67
C GLU A 180 -18.02 -9.86 25.60
N GLU A 181 -18.28 -10.21 26.86
CA GLU A 181 -17.22 -10.58 27.81
C GLU A 181 -16.43 -11.79 27.30
N GLN A 182 -17.11 -12.81 26.80
CA GLN A 182 -16.48 -14.02 26.28
C GLN A 182 -15.53 -13.72 25.12
N SER A 183 -15.99 -12.88 24.18
CA SER A 183 -15.23 -12.44 23.01
C SER A 183 -13.99 -11.64 23.41
N LEU A 184 -14.14 -10.67 24.31
CA LEU A 184 -13.04 -9.85 24.83
C LEU A 184 -12.03 -10.68 25.63
N GLY A 185 -12.51 -11.63 26.45
CA GLY A 185 -11.65 -12.53 27.21
C GLY A 185 -10.85 -13.47 26.32
N THR A 186 -11.46 -13.98 25.24
CA THR A 186 -10.76 -14.81 24.24
C THR A 186 -9.67 -14.01 23.54
N TRP A 187 -9.98 -12.78 23.15
CA TRP A 187 -9.03 -11.88 22.51
C TRP A 187 -7.85 -11.51 23.44
N LEU A 188 -8.12 -11.17 24.70
CA LEU A 188 -7.10 -10.90 25.71
C LEU A 188 -6.19 -12.12 25.95
N TYR A 189 -6.77 -13.32 25.96
CA TYR A 189 -5.99 -14.56 26.05
C TYR A 189 -5.03 -14.71 24.87
N THR A 190 -5.50 -14.51 23.63
CA THR A 190 -4.64 -14.56 22.43
C THR A 190 -3.51 -13.53 22.48
N LEU A 191 -3.79 -12.30 22.92
CA LEU A 191 -2.76 -11.26 23.06
C LEU A 191 -1.69 -11.65 24.09
N ARG A 192 -2.09 -12.19 25.24
CA ARG A 192 -1.16 -12.65 26.29
C ARG A 192 -0.29 -13.82 25.81
N GLN A 193 -0.87 -14.76 25.06
CA GLN A 193 -0.11 -15.86 24.47
C GLN A 193 0.91 -15.35 23.44
N ALA A 194 0.48 -14.49 22.51
CA ALA A 194 1.38 -13.91 21.51
C ALA A 194 2.53 -13.09 22.15
N ALA A 195 2.27 -12.39 23.25
CA ALA A 195 3.31 -11.67 23.99
C ALA A 195 4.30 -12.61 24.68
N ARG A 196 3.82 -13.71 25.29
CA ARG A 196 4.69 -14.74 25.90
C ARG A 196 5.56 -15.47 24.90
N GLU A 197 5.06 -15.65 23.68
CA GLU A 197 5.78 -16.30 22.58
C GLU A 197 6.66 -15.33 21.79
N GLU A 198 6.76 -14.05 22.19
CA GLU A 198 7.50 -12.99 21.50
C GLU A 198 7.07 -12.78 20.03
N ARG A 199 5.81 -13.12 19.71
CA ARG A 199 5.22 -12.98 18.37
C ARG A 199 4.37 -11.72 18.22
N LEU A 200 4.22 -10.94 19.30
CA LEU A 200 3.45 -9.71 19.27
C LEU A 200 4.27 -8.58 18.63
N PRO A 201 3.79 -7.91 17.57
CA PRO A 201 4.50 -6.77 17.00
C PRO A 201 4.72 -5.67 18.03
N GLU A 202 5.92 -5.10 18.07
CA GLU A 202 6.33 -4.07 19.05
C GLU A 202 5.35 -2.88 19.09
N ARG A 203 4.91 -2.40 17.92
CA ARG A 203 3.90 -1.34 17.79
C ARG A 203 2.60 -1.65 18.53
N VAL A 204 2.16 -2.92 18.54
CA VAL A 204 0.92 -3.34 19.19
C VAL A 204 1.11 -3.40 20.69
N ARG A 205 2.27 -3.89 21.14
CA ARG A 205 2.63 -3.96 22.56
C ARG A 205 2.64 -2.57 23.19
N LEU A 206 3.29 -1.59 22.56
CA LEU A 206 3.36 -0.22 23.08
C LEU A 206 1.96 0.38 23.30
N VAL A 207 1.06 0.21 22.32
CA VAL A 207 -0.32 0.70 22.41
C VAL A 207 -1.11 0.01 23.54
N LEU A 208 -0.89 -1.28 23.77
CA LEU A 208 -1.51 -2.01 24.88
C LEU A 208 -0.95 -1.55 26.24
N ASP A 209 0.36 -1.34 26.34
CA ASP A 209 1.00 -0.87 27.57
C ASP A 209 0.54 0.55 27.94
N GLU A 210 0.33 1.42 26.95
CA GLU A 210 -0.17 2.79 27.14
C GLU A 210 -1.65 2.83 27.56
N HIS A 211 -2.53 2.10 26.85
CA HIS A 211 -3.97 2.21 27.06
C HIS A 211 -4.56 1.20 28.06
N LEU A 212 -3.85 0.12 28.36
CA LEU A 212 -4.31 -0.98 29.21
C LEU A 212 -3.23 -1.40 30.22
N PRO A 213 -2.77 -0.51 31.12
CA PRO A 213 -1.72 -0.86 32.07
C PRO A 213 -2.11 -2.08 32.93
N GLY A 214 -1.18 -3.04 33.07
CA GLY A 214 -1.39 -4.29 33.81
C GLY A 214 -2.19 -5.36 33.06
N TRP A 215 -2.27 -5.27 31.72
CA TRP A 215 -2.94 -6.28 30.89
C TRP A 215 -2.15 -7.59 30.82
N LEU A 216 -0.82 -7.56 30.96
CA LEU A 216 0.02 -8.73 31.18
C LEU A 216 0.03 -9.07 32.68
N PRO A 217 -0.18 -10.35 33.06
CA PRO A 217 -0.08 -10.81 34.44
C PRO A 217 1.37 -10.89 34.93
#